data_AF-A0AAD2HH11-F1
#
_entry.id   AF-A0AAD2HH11-F1
#
_cell.length_a   1.000
_cell.length_b   1.000
_cell.length_c   1.000
_cell.angle_alpha   90.00
_cell.angle_beta   90.00
_cell.angle_gamma   90.00
#
_symmetry.space_group_name_H-M   'P 1'
#
loop_
_entity.id
_entity.type
_entity.pdbx_description
1 polymer ?
#
loop_
_entity_poly.entity_id
_entity_poly.type
_entity_poly.pdbx_seq_one_letter_code
_entity_poly.pdbx_strand_id
1 'polypeptide(L)'
;MGKLPVITLPKSMRKQYILTEEQAHMYAMEKLMNFRWISKILATYAPDNLSLKDVAPTEVSDYCSEIGQFAEVAYSAIPPEFIFGNLDALMQPAFPLENYTSLRGTQLVASFFGQTAHLQGYAAYRSETKQLILAFQGTNSAHQALYDIHALKHRHPSRHGKVHSGFWRLYKGAKQPALEALRKGLAQYEVEEVVVTGHSMGAAVSQLLLVDLLRDESLVPIGSIPIRVVVFGGPRSGTRSLVKFWVELVSERRKKHGPDSIVEYAVKMYNDGVPSLPPLAFGYRHFAQTPYYFVHERLYCVPEPLSEYALFRIDPAEDAAAKPPLHPRGGHNYYNGRDMERFARHIGYLDKAMKKEGDWRDRYREQVAKHKRA
;
A
#
# COMPACT_ATOMS: atom_id res chain seq x y z
N MET A 1 -4.61 2.56 -35.67
CA MET A 1 -3.94 1.25 -35.80
C MET A 1 -4.24 0.43 -34.53
N GLY A 2 -4.89 -0.73 -34.70
CA GLY A 2 -5.11 -1.80 -33.71
C GLY A 2 -5.91 -1.48 -32.45
N LYS A 3 -7.25 -1.67 -32.46
CA LYS A 3 -8.02 -1.83 -31.21
C LYS A 3 -7.61 -3.16 -30.58
N LEU A 4 -6.99 -3.14 -29.39
CA LEU A 4 -6.78 -4.33 -28.58
C LEU A 4 -8.16 -4.95 -28.26
N PRO A 5 -8.38 -6.25 -28.50
CA PRO A 5 -9.66 -6.87 -28.21
C PRO A 5 -9.88 -6.91 -26.70
N VAL A 6 -11.02 -6.40 -26.24
CA VAL A 6 -11.53 -6.67 -24.90
C VAL A 6 -12.00 -8.12 -24.91
N ILE A 7 -11.11 -9.05 -24.58
CA ILE A 7 -11.49 -10.46 -24.39
C ILE A 7 -12.17 -10.58 -23.03
N THR A 8 -13.47 -10.30 -22.97
CA THR A 8 -14.31 -10.75 -21.86
C THR A 8 -14.54 -12.26 -21.98
N LEU A 9 -14.04 -13.03 -21.03
CA LEU A 9 -14.26 -14.48 -20.97
C LEU A 9 -15.76 -14.79 -20.76
N PRO A 10 -16.26 -15.91 -21.33
CA PRO A 10 -17.51 -16.53 -20.91
C PRO A 10 -17.49 -16.84 -19.40
N LYS A 11 -18.65 -16.75 -18.73
CA LYS A 11 -18.80 -17.02 -17.28
C LYS A 11 -18.23 -18.39 -16.84
N SER A 12 -18.10 -19.35 -17.76
CA SER A 12 -17.68 -20.74 -17.51
C SER A 12 -16.18 -20.96 -17.22
N MET A 13 -15.33 -19.95 -17.41
CA MET A 13 -13.87 -20.06 -17.15
C MET A 13 -13.40 -19.38 -15.85
N ARG A 14 -14.32 -18.87 -15.02
CA ARG A 14 -13.95 -18.39 -13.69
C ARG A 14 -13.96 -19.56 -12.71
N LYS A 15 -12.82 -19.89 -12.12
CA LYS A 15 -12.74 -20.77 -10.96
C LYS A 15 -13.58 -20.13 -9.85
N GLN A 16 -14.82 -20.61 -9.70
CA GLN A 16 -15.74 -20.08 -8.72
C GLN A 16 -15.41 -20.78 -7.41
N TYR A 17 -14.58 -20.14 -6.59
CA TYR A 17 -14.29 -20.65 -5.25
C TYR A 17 -15.60 -20.78 -4.48
N ILE A 18 -15.94 -22.02 -4.11
CA ILE A 18 -16.95 -22.26 -3.08
C ILE A 18 -16.33 -21.74 -1.79
N LEU A 19 -16.92 -20.68 -1.24
CA LEU A 19 -16.41 -20.07 -0.02
C LEU A 19 -16.63 -21.02 1.15
N THR A 20 -15.63 -21.12 2.03
CA THR A 20 -15.84 -21.70 3.35
C THR A 20 -16.80 -20.82 4.16
N GLU A 21 -17.36 -21.36 5.24
CA GLU A 21 -18.22 -20.59 6.14
C GLU A 21 -17.49 -19.37 6.71
N GLU A 22 -16.23 -19.54 7.12
CA GLU A 22 -15.37 -18.46 7.62
C GLU A 22 -15.15 -17.36 6.56
N GLN A 23 -14.88 -17.75 5.31
CA GLN A 23 -14.72 -16.81 4.21
C GLN A 23 -16.03 -16.09 3.89
N ALA A 24 -17.16 -16.80 3.88
CA ALA A 24 -18.47 -16.21 3.63
C ALA A 24 -18.81 -15.18 4.71
N HIS A 25 -18.58 -15.51 5.99
CA HIS A 25 -18.74 -14.58 7.10
C HIS A 25 -17.83 -13.37 6.96
N MET A 26 -16.52 -13.57 6.71
CA MET A 26 -15.55 -12.49 6.50
C MET A 26 -16.01 -11.51 5.40
N TYR A 27 -16.42 -12.02 4.24
CA TYR A 27 -16.91 -11.18 3.14
C TYR A 27 -18.24 -10.50 3.43
N ALA A 28 -19.12 -11.10 4.24
CA ALA A 28 -20.36 -10.48 4.67
C ALA A 28 -20.12 -9.29 5.63
N MET A 29 -18.97 -9.27 6.31
CA MET A 29 -18.56 -8.19 7.22
C MET A 29 -17.80 -7.04 6.55
N GLU A 30 -17.55 -7.11 5.24
CA GLU A 30 -16.88 -6.02 4.51
C GLU A 30 -17.68 -4.72 4.59
N LYS A 31 -16.99 -3.62 4.90
CA LYS A 31 -17.58 -2.27 4.93
C LYS A 31 -16.78 -1.28 4.12
N LEU A 32 -15.50 -1.56 3.87
CA LEU A 32 -14.65 -0.71 3.05
C LEU A 32 -14.83 -1.05 1.55
N MET A 33 -14.55 -0.06 0.70
CA MET A 33 -14.61 -0.26 -0.74
C MET A 33 -13.43 -1.11 -1.21
N ASN A 34 -13.72 -2.28 -1.80
CA ASN A 34 -12.70 -3.19 -2.31
C ASN A 34 -12.34 -2.98 -3.80
N PHE A 35 -13.04 -2.07 -4.49
CA PHE A 35 -12.80 -1.70 -5.89
C PHE A 35 -12.85 -2.85 -6.93
N ARG A 36 -13.35 -4.02 -6.56
CA ARG A 36 -13.51 -5.20 -7.44
C ARG A 36 -14.34 -4.91 -8.69
N TRP A 37 -15.29 -3.99 -8.61
CA TRP A 37 -16.11 -3.59 -9.75
C TRP A 37 -15.31 -2.79 -10.79
N ILE A 38 -14.37 -1.93 -10.34
CA ILE A 38 -13.45 -1.19 -11.21
C ILE A 38 -12.55 -2.17 -11.93
N SER A 39 -12.02 -3.17 -11.20
CA SER A 39 -11.21 -4.25 -11.78
C SER A 39 -11.94 -4.91 -12.96
N LYS A 40 -13.23 -5.20 -12.83
CA LYS A 40 -14.03 -5.83 -13.90
C LYS A 40 -14.18 -4.96 -15.16
N ILE A 41 -14.11 -3.63 -15.03
CA ILE A 41 -14.38 -2.70 -16.12
C ILE A 41 -13.10 -2.17 -16.76
N LEU A 42 -12.08 -1.86 -15.95
CA LEU A 42 -10.89 -1.11 -16.37
C LEU A 42 -9.59 -1.89 -16.27
N ALA A 43 -9.54 -2.99 -15.52
CA ALA A 43 -8.29 -3.74 -15.40
C ALA A 43 -7.98 -4.52 -16.67
N THR A 44 -6.70 -4.52 -17.03
CA THR A 44 -6.17 -5.32 -18.12
C THR A 44 -5.49 -6.55 -17.54
N TYR A 45 -5.82 -7.71 -18.10
CA TYR A 45 -5.07 -8.94 -17.87
C TYR A 45 -3.81 -8.96 -18.75
N ALA A 46 -2.70 -9.37 -18.17
CA ALA A 46 -1.52 -9.71 -18.94
C ALA A 46 -1.85 -10.84 -19.95
N PRO A 47 -1.22 -10.83 -21.15
CA PRO A 47 -1.38 -11.88 -22.14
C PRO A 47 -0.80 -13.21 -21.64
N ASP A 48 0.31 -13.16 -20.91
CA ASP A 48 1.03 -14.31 -20.38
C ASP A 48 0.61 -14.64 -18.94
N ASN A 49 0.64 -15.92 -18.60
CA ASN A 49 0.42 -16.40 -17.24
C ASN A 49 1.71 -16.27 -16.43
N LEU A 50 1.56 -15.99 -15.13
CA LEU A 50 2.64 -16.17 -14.15
C LEU A 50 2.67 -17.64 -13.71
N SER A 51 3.85 -18.14 -13.38
CA SER A 51 4.04 -19.51 -12.87
C SER A 51 4.97 -19.55 -11.66
N LEU A 52 5.28 -20.75 -11.15
CA LEU A 52 6.16 -20.96 -9.99
C LEU A 52 7.56 -20.38 -10.20
N LYS A 53 8.01 -20.22 -11.45
CA LYS A 53 9.28 -19.56 -11.78
C LYS A 53 9.29 -18.07 -11.45
N ASP A 54 8.10 -17.46 -11.42
CA ASP A 54 7.90 -16.03 -11.17
C ASP A 54 7.59 -15.77 -9.70
N VAL A 55 7.56 -16.79 -8.84
CA VAL A 55 7.33 -16.61 -7.40
C VAL A 55 8.48 -15.80 -6.80
N ALA A 56 8.12 -14.75 -6.06
CA ALA A 56 9.07 -13.92 -5.36
C ALA A 56 9.75 -14.72 -4.23
N PRO A 57 11.03 -14.45 -3.91
CA PRO A 57 11.67 -15.03 -2.74
C PRO A 57 10.85 -14.78 -1.47
N THR A 58 10.86 -15.75 -0.55
CA THR A 58 10.09 -15.67 0.69
C THR A 58 10.45 -14.42 1.49
N GLU A 59 11.72 -14.04 1.51
CA GLU A 59 12.23 -12.85 2.20
C GLU A 59 11.58 -11.56 1.68
N VAL A 60 11.26 -11.50 0.38
CA VAL A 60 10.56 -10.35 -0.22
C VAL A 60 9.10 -10.33 0.21
N SER A 61 8.44 -11.50 0.21
CA SER A 61 7.06 -11.63 0.67
C SER A 61 6.92 -11.26 2.14
N ASP A 62 7.83 -11.74 2.98
CA ASP A 62 7.87 -11.45 4.42
C ASP A 62 8.13 -9.96 4.65
N TYR A 63 9.13 -9.37 3.99
CA TYR A 63 9.41 -7.94 4.10
C TYR A 63 8.22 -7.06 3.68
N CYS A 64 7.52 -7.41 2.58
CA CYS A 64 6.29 -6.73 2.18
C CYS A 64 5.19 -6.87 3.25
N SER A 65 5.04 -8.06 3.85
CA SER A 65 4.07 -8.29 4.92
C SER A 65 4.39 -7.48 6.18
N GLU A 66 5.66 -7.42 6.58
CA GLU A 66 6.14 -6.62 7.71
C GLU A 66 5.81 -5.14 7.52
N ILE A 67 6.23 -4.56 6.39
CA ILE A 67 6.03 -3.14 6.12
C ILE A 67 4.54 -2.82 5.87
N GLY A 68 3.77 -3.78 5.36
CA GLY A 68 2.31 -3.68 5.22
C GLY A 68 1.59 -3.34 6.52
N GLN A 69 2.11 -3.80 7.67
CA GLN A 69 1.58 -3.48 9.00
C GLN A 69 1.61 -1.97 9.27
N PHE A 70 2.68 -1.29 8.85
CA PHE A 70 2.84 0.14 9.01
C PHE A 70 1.93 0.93 8.07
N ALA A 71 1.78 0.45 6.82
CA ALA A 71 0.85 1.03 5.86
C ALA A 71 -0.61 0.94 6.36
N GLU A 72 -1.00 -0.16 6.99
CA GLU A 72 -2.32 -0.34 7.61
C GLU A 72 -2.54 0.57 8.82
N VAL A 73 -1.55 0.70 9.73
CA VAL A 73 -1.65 1.59 10.90
C VAL A 73 -1.92 3.05 10.49
N ALA A 74 -1.45 3.48 9.32
CA ALA A 74 -1.73 4.82 8.82
C ALA A 74 -3.24 5.09 8.62
N TYR A 75 -4.08 4.05 8.45
CA TYR A 75 -5.54 4.14 8.37
C TYR A 75 -6.24 4.26 9.73
N SER A 76 -5.53 4.10 10.84
CA SER A 76 -6.11 4.13 12.17
C SER A 76 -6.84 5.46 12.43
N ALA A 77 -8.09 5.36 12.90
CA ALA A 77 -8.82 6.50 13.45
C ALA A 77 -8.30 6.90 14.85
N ILE A 78 -7.57 6.00 15.51
CA ILE A 78 -6.87 6.29 16.77
C ILE A 78 -5.54 6.97 16.45
N PRO A 79 -5.19 8.08 17.13
CA PRO A 79 -3.93 8.80 16.89
C PRO A 79 -2.69 7.89 17.00
N PRO A 80 -1.69 8.04 16.11
CA PRO A 80 -0.45 7.28 16.19
C PRO A 80 0.23 7.36 17.56
N GLU A 81 0.17 8.50 18.26
CA GLU A 81 0.73 8.68 19.60
C GLU A 81 0.18 7.66 20.58
N PHE A 82 -1.14 7.44 20.55
CA PHE A 82 -1.78 6.46 21.41
C PHE A 82 -1.41 5.03 20.98
N ILE A 83 -1.43 4.74 19.67
CA ILE A 83 -1.10 3.42 19.14
C ILE A 83 0.33 3.03 19.55
N PHE A 84 1.32 3.85 19.21
CA PHE A 84 2.73 3.56 19.48
C PHE A 84 3.05 3.62 20.99
N GLY A 85 2.36 4.47 21.76
CA GLY A 85 2.50 4.53 23.22
C GLY A 85 1.84 3.36 23.98
N ASN A 86 1.00 2.55 23.31
CA ASN A 86 0.29 1.43 23.94
C ASN A 86 0.47 0.10 23.19
N LEU A 87 1.54 -0.05 22.40
CA LEU A 87 1.76 -1.24 21.58
C LEU A 87 1.68 -2.54 22.37
N ASP A 88 2.36 -2.62 23.52
CA ASP A 88 2.38 -3.85 24.33
C ASP A 88 0.98 -4.32 24.72
N ALA A 89 0.07 -3.39 25.02
CA ALA A 89 -1.32 -3.69 25.34
C ALA A 89 -2.14 -4.01 24.10
N LEU A 90 -1.97 -3.23 23.03
CA LEU A 90 -2.72 -3.39 21.77
C LEU A 90 -2.34 -4.67 21.01
N MET A 91 -1.14 -5.19 21.24
CA MET A 91 -0.61 -6.42 20.64
C MET A 91 -0.90 -7.69 21.46
N GLN A 92 -1.55 -7.57 22.62
CA GLN A 92 -1.96 -8.75 23.40
C GLN A 92 -3.01 -9.59 22.65
N PRO A 93 -3.15 -10.89 22.99
CA PRO A 93 -4.18 -11.73 22.40
C PRO A 93 -5.58 -11.12 22.50
N ALA A 94 -6.33 -11.21 21.40
CA ALA A 94 -7.64 -10.62 21.18
C ALA A 94 -7.73 -9.08 21.12
N PHE A 95 -6.60 -8.34 21.14
CA PHE A 95 -6.57 -6.89 20.90
C PHE A 95 -6.34 -6.53 19.42
N PRO A 96 -6.55 -5.25 19.02
CA PRO A 96 -6.55 -4.88 17.60
C PRO A 96 -5.26 -5.21 16.85
N LEU A 97 -4.12 -5.22 17.53
CA LEU A 97 -2.80 -5.36 16.95
C LEU A 97 -2.14 -6.73 17.25
N GLU A 98 -2.91 -7.74 17.68
CA GLU A 98 -2.41 -9.09 18.00
C GLU A 98 -1.51 -9.68 16.90
N ASN A 99 -1.88 -9.48 15.64
CA ASN A 99 -1.16 -9.98 14.46
C ASN A 99 -0.27 -8.91 13.78
N TYR A 100 0.12 -7.88 14.52
CA TYR A 100 0.99 -6.79 14.05
C TYR A 100 2.38 -6.87 14.70
N THR A 101 2.99 -8.05 14.61
CA THR A 101 4.27 -8.39 15.26
C THR A 101 5.42 -7.46 14.90
N SER A 102 5.42 -6.89 13.70
CA SER A 102 6.49 -6.03 13.18
C SER A 102 6.49 -4.63 13.82
N LEU A 103 5.41 -4.25 14.50
CA LEU A 103 5.34 -3.00 15.25
C LEU A 103 6.06 -3.08 16.60
N ARG A 104 6.39 -4.27 17.09
CA ARG A 104 7.07 -4.45 18.38
C ARG A 104 8.37 -3.63 18.44
N GLY A 105 8.63 -2.98 19.57
CA GLY A 105 9.85 -2.18 19.77
C GLY A 105 9.97 -0.94 18.88
N THR A 106 8.91 -0.59 18.16
CA THR A 106 8.87 0.61 17.31
C THR A 106 8.54 1.86 18.13
N GLN A 107 9.29 2.94 17.89
CA GLN A 107 9.07 4.24 18.52
C GLN A 107 8.48 5.23 17.50
N LEU A 108 7.44 5.96 17.90
CA LEU A 108 6.92 7.05 17.07
C LEU A 108 7.91 8.22 17.07
N VAL A 109 8.31 8.66 15.87
CA VAL A 109 9.15 9.85 15.68
C VAL A 109 8.28 11.10 15.61
N ALA A 110 7.25 11.07 14.76
CA ALA A 110 6.29 12.15 14.57
C ALA A 110 5.03 11.62 13.87
N SER A 111 3.87 12.22 14.14
CA SER A 111 2.69 12.11 13.30
C SER A 111 2.35 13.48 12.70
N PHE A 112 1.59 13.49 11.60
CA PHE A 112 1.16 14.72 10.95
C PHE A 112 -0.12 14.53 10.15
N PHE A 113 -0.79 15.66 9.90
CA PHE A 113 -1.90 15.76 8.95
C PHE A 113 -1.55 16.73 7.83
N GLY A 114 -1.71 16.30 6.59
CA GLY A 114 -1.57 17.14 5.43
C GLY A 114 -2.69 18.20 5.38
N GLN A 115 -2.36 19.39 4.88
CA GLN A 115 -3.30 20.52 4.76
C GLN A 115 -4.45 20.26 3.78
N THR A 116 -4.36 19.22 2.95
CA THR A 116 -5.42 18.81 2.02
C THR A 116 -6.03 17.50 2.49
N ALA A 117 -7.36 17.47 2.60
CA ALA A 117 -8.15 16.30 2.97
C ALA A 117 -7.76 15.65 4.30
N HIS A 118 -7.05 16.38 5.18
CA HIS A 118 -6.51 15.87 6.44
C HIS A 118 -5.77 14.54 6.27
N LEU A 119 -4.95 14.43 5.22
CA LEU A 119 -4.18 13.22 4.94
C LEU A 119 -3.26 12.87 6.10
N GLN A 120 -3.51 11.77 6.79
CA GLN A 120 -2.66 11.33 7.89
C GLN A 120 -1.35 10.72 7.36
N GLY A 121 -0.25 11.00 8.05
CA GLY A 121 1.01 10.29 7.90
C GLY A 121 1.78 10.29 9.21
N TYR A 122 2.77 9.41 9.32
CA TYR A 122 3.63 9.35 10.48
C TYR A 122 5.01 8.79 10.11
N ALA A 123 6.00 9.14 10.93
CA ALA A 123 7.32 8.52 10.93
C ALA A 123 7.53 7.72 12.22
N ALA A 124 8.08 6.52 12.10
CA ALA A 124 8.35 5.63 13.22
C ALA A 124 9.72 4.95 13.02
N TYR A 125 10.46 4.77 14.11
CA TYR A 125 11.78 4.16 14.12
C TYR A 125 11.68 2.73 14.68
N ARG A 126 12.08 1.74 13.88
CA ARG A 126 12.21 0.34 14.29
C ARG A 126 13.62 0.14 14.83
N SER A 127 13.74 0.01 16.15
CA SER A 127 15.04 -0.08 16.81
C SER A 127 15.82 -1.35 16.47
N GLU A 128 15.13 -2.50 16.34
CA GLU A 128 15.76 -3.80 16.03
C GLU A 128 16.41 -3.85 14.64
N THR A 129 15.77 -3.23 13.65
CA THR A 129 16.23 -3.22 12.24
C THR A 129 16.85 -1.89 11.83
N LYS A 130 16.97 -0.92 12.75
CA LYS A 130 17.44 0.45 12.51
C LYS A 130 16.77 1.15 11.32
N GLN A 131 15.48 0.87 11.12
CA GLN A 131 14.69 1.42 10.02
C GLN A 131 13.91 2.66 10.45
N LEU A 132 13.98 3.72 9.64
CA LEU A 132 13.08 4.86 9.73
C LEU A 132 11.94 4.68 8.72
N ILE A 133 10.75 4.35 9.22
CA ILE A 133 9.54 4.16 8.42
C ILE A 133 8.80 5.49 8.30
N LEU A 134 8.44 5.90 7.09
CA LEU A 134 7.51 6.98 6.81
C LEU A 134 6.27 6.40 6.09
N ALA A 135 5.12 6.43 6.76
CA ALA A 135 3.89 5.84 6.27
C ALA A 135 2.83 6.92 5.96
N PHE A 136 2.16 6.78 4.82
CA PHE A 136 1.04 7.63 4.42
C PHE A 136 -0.26 6.83 4.39
N GLN A 137 -1.32 7.42 4.94
CA GLN A 137 -2.67 6.90 4.82
C GLN A 137 -3.12 6.93 3.35
N GLY A 138 -3.99 6.02 2.95
CA GLY A 138 -4.84 6.26 1.79
C GLY A 138 -5.96 7.24 2.11
N THR A 139 -7.06 7.21 1.36
CA THR A 139 -8.27 7.93 1.76
C THR A 139 -9.44 6.97 1.84
N ASN A 140 -10.25 7.09 2.89
CA ASN A 140 -11.51 6.34 3.02
C ASN A 140 -12.54 6.82 1.99
N SER A 141 -12.38 8.04 1.45
CA SER A 141 -13.13 8.55 0.31
C SER A 141 -12.39 8.30 -1.02
N ALA A 142 -11.56 7.24 -1.12
CA ALA A 142 -10.80 6.92 -2.33
C ALA A 142 -11.70 6.91 -3.57
N HIS A 143 -12.99 6.60 -3.41
CA HIS A 143 -14.01 6.84 -4.41
C HIS A 143 -14.00 8.29 -4.95
N GLN A 144 -14.21 9.32 -4.14
CA GLN A 144 -14.15 10.72 -4.58
C GLN A 144 -12.77 11.11 -5.10
N ALA A 145 -11.67 10.76 -4.43
CA ALA A 145 -10.33 11.13 -4.92
C ALA A 145 -9.99 10.51 -6.28
N LEU A 146 -10.61 9.38 -6.63
CA LEU A 146 -10.44 8.62 -7.86
C LEU A 146 -11.48 8.97 -8.94
N TYR A 147 -12.64 9.52 -8.55
CA TYR A 147 -13.74 9.96 -9.45
C TYR A 147 -13.87 11.47 -9.65
N ASP A 148 -13.54 12.33 -8.66
CA ASP A 148 -13.45 13.80 -8.78
C ASP A 148 -12.36 14.26 -9.76
N ILE A 149 -11.68 13.28 -10.32
CA ILE A 149 -10.77 13.35 -11.43
C ILE A 149 -11.58 13.56 -12.73
N HIS A 150 -11.86 14.81 -13.07
CA HIS A 150 -11.38 15.17 -14.41
C HIS A 150 -9.91 14.76 -14.42
N ALA A 151 -9.47 13.91 -15.36
CA ALA A 151 -8.10 13.38 -15.51
C ALA A 151 -7.04 14.46 -15.80
N LEU A 152 -7.16 15.57 -15.09
CA LEU A 152 -6.39 16.79 -15.16
C LEU A 152 -5.01 16.47 -14.66
N LYS A 153 -4.15 16.45 -15.64
CA LYS A 153 -2.72 16.34 -15.50
C LYS A 153 -2.20 17.70 -15.07
N HIS A 154 -1.66 17.80 -13.86
CA HIS A 154 -0.91 18.96 -13.41
C HIS A 154 0.54 18.84 -13.89
N ARG A 155 1.13 19.91 -14.42
CA ARG A 155 2.54 19.87 -14.85
C ARG A 155 3.44 19.71 -13.63
N HIS A 156 4.29 18.69 -13.62
CA HIS A 156 5.19 18.49 -12.49
C HIS A 156 6.23 19.62 -12.43
N PRO A 157 6.61 20.15 -11.25
CA PRO A 157 7.59 21.24 -11.13
C PRO A 157 8.95 20.92 -11.74
N SER A 158 9.34 19.64 -11.80
CA SER A 158 10.56 19.20 -12.52
C SER A 158 10.50 19.49 -14.02
N ARG A 159 9.34 19.84 -14.58
CA ARG A 159 9.07 20.03 -16.02
C ARG A 159 9.13 18.74 -16.85
N HIS A 160 9.49 17.60 -16.26
CA HIS A 160 9.50 16.27 -16.88
C HIS A 160 8.12 15.60 -16.83
N GLY A 161 7.17 16.13 -17.59
CA GLY A 161 5.83 15.55 -17.71
C GLY A 161 4.81 16.09 -16.71
N LYS A 162 3.78 15.28 -16.46
CA LYS A 162 2.62 15.63 -15.66
C LYS A 162 2.27 14.56 -14.64
N VAL A 163 1.65 14.99 -13.54
CA VAL A 163 1.16 14.20 -12.40
C VAL A 163 -0.35 14.35 -12.31
N HIS A 164 -1.03 13.37 -11.73
CA HIS A 164 -2.45 13.49 -11.42
C HIS A 164 -2.69 14.64 -10.43
N SER A 165 -3.55 15.60 -10.78
CA SER A 165 -3.73 16.84 -10.00
C SER A 165 -4.21 16.61 -8.56
N GLY A 166 -5.08 15.63 -8.33
CA GLY A 166 -5.55 15.25 -6.99
C GLY A 166 -4.41 14.73 -6.11
N PHE A 167 -3.63 13.77 -6.61
CA PHE A 167 -2.48 13.22 -5.88
C PHE A 167 -1.40 14.27 -5.64
N TRP A 168 -1.19 15.16 -6.61
CA TRP A 168 -0.28 16.29 -6.43
C TRP A 168 -0.72 17.25 -5.32
N ARG A 169 -2.02 17.57 -5.23
CA ARG A 169 -2.55 18.44 -4.18
C ARG A 169 -2.36 17.82 -2.79
N LEU A 170 -2.67 16.53 -2.65
CA LEU A 170 -2.47 15.76 -1.43
C LEU A 170 -1.00 15.73 -1.01
N TYR A 171 -0.11 15.38 -1.95
CA TYR A 171 1.32 15.37 -1.73
C TYR A 171 1.83 16.74 -1.27
N LYS A 172 1.48 17.83 -1.96
CA LYS A 172 1.90 19.18 -1.57
C LYS A 172 1.46 19.54 -0.15
N GLY A 173 0.25 19.15 0.25
CA GLY A 173 -0.27 19.42 1.59
C GLY A 173 0.45 18.63 2.69
N ALA A 174 1.04 17.48 2.37
CA ALA A 174 1.77 16.62 3.30
C ALA A 174 3.30 16.73 3.21
N LYS A 175 3.84 17.39 2.17
CA LYS A 175 5.28 17.44 1.88
C LYS A 175 6.11 17.96 3.06
N GLN A 176 5.84 19.17 3.54
CA GLN A 176 6.70 19.78 4.57
C GLN A 176 6.69 19.00 5.89
N PRO A 177 5.52 18.62 6.45
CA PRO A 177 5.49 17.78 7.66
C PRO A 177 6.20 16.43 7.49
N ALA A 178 6.10 15.80 6.32
CA ALA A 178 6.81 14.56 6.03
C ALA A 178 8.34 14.73 5.99
N LEU A 179 8.83 15.82 5.38
CA LEU A 179 10.26 16.14 5.37
C LEU A 179 10.77 16.44 6.78
N GLU A 180 10.00 17.18 7.59
CA GLU A 180 10.32 17.45 8.99
C GLU A 180 10.38 16.17 9.82
N ALA A 181 9.43 15.25 9.63
CA ALA A 181 9.41 13.95 10.30
C ALA A 181 10.64 13.09 9.93
N LEU A 182 11.04 13.06 8.65
CA LEU A 182 12.26 12.37 8.21
C LEU A 182 13.53 12.99 8.81
N ARG A 183 13.67 14.32 8.76
CA ARG A 183 14.82 15.02 9.35
C ARG A 183 14.92 14.76 10.84
N LYS A 184 13.78 14.81 11.55
CA LYS A 184 13.71 14.51 12.98
C LYS A 184 14.19 13.08 13.26
N GLY A 185 13.71 12.10 12.50
CA GLY A 185 14.12 10.70 12.65
C GLY A 185 15.61 10.49 12.42
N LEU A 186 16.15 11.02 11.33
CA LEU A 186 17.58 10.93 10.99
C LEU A 186 18.48 11.66 11.99
N ALA A 187 17.98 12.71 12.65
CA ALA A 187 18.73 13.43 13.68
C ALA A 187 18.69 12.75 15.06
N GLN A 188 17.63 11.99 15.34
CA GLN A 188 17.41 11.38 16.67
C GLN A 188 17.91 9.94 16.77
N TYR A 189 18.03 9.22 15.64
CA TYR A 189 18.28 7.79 15.62
C TYR A 189 19.41 7.41 14.65
N GLU A 190 20.06 6.29 14.94
CA GLU A 190 21.01 5.66 14.02
C GLU A 190 20.23 4.89 12.95
N VAL A 191 20.02 5.52 11.79
CA VAL A 191 19.20 4.95 10.71
C VAL A 191 20.09 4.26 9.68
N GLU A 192 19.86 2.96 9.48
CA GLU A 192 20.53 2.16 8.45
C GLU A 192 19.66 1.96 7.20
N GLU A 193 18.34 2.19 7.28
CA GLU A 193 17.44 2.13 6.13
C GLU A 193 16.25 3.09 6.30
N VAL A 194 15.90 3.82 5.24
CA VAL A 194 14.67 4.62 5.18
C VAL A 194 13.63 3.87 4.36
N VAL A 195 12.46 3.61 4.96
CA VAL A 195 11.35 2.94 4.28
C VAL A 195 10.22 3.94 4.10
N VAL A 196 9.79 4.17 2.86
CA VAL A 196 8.59 4.96 2.57
C VAL A 196 7.48 4.01 2.12
N THR A 197 6.36 4.02 2.83
CA THR A 197 5.25 3.10 2.58
C THR A 197 3.90 3.79 2.52
N GLY A 198 2.93 3.12 1.91
CA GLY A 198 1.56 3.58 1.79
C GLY A 198 0.71 2.60 1.01
N HIS A 199 -0.56 2.53 1.37
CA HIS A 199 -1.56 1.75 0.65
C HIS A 199 -2.52 2.69 -0.10
N SER A 200 -3.08 2.23 -1.22
CA SER A 200 -4.02 2.99 -2.05
C SER A 200 -3.42 4.33 -2.51
N MET A 201 -4.13 5.43 -2.30
CA MET A 201 -3.65 6.80 -2.51
C MET A 201 -2.33 7.11 -1.77
N GLY A 202 -2.08 6.51 -0.60
CA GLY A 202 -0.82 6.69 0.14
C GLY A 202 0.39 6.27 -0.69
N ALA A 203 0.26 5.20 -1.49
CA ALA A 203 1.29 4.77 -2.43
C ALA A 203 1.68 5.86 -3.44
N ALA A 204 0.69 6.58 -3.98
CA ALA A 204 0.93 7.67 -4.92
C ALA A 204 1.65 8.84 -4.26
N VAL A 205 1.29 9.17 -3.01
CA VAL A 205 1.94 10.23 -2.23
C VAL A 205 3.40 9.85 -1.91
N SER A 206 3.65 8.61 -1.51
CA SER A 206 5.00 8.08 -1.26
C SER A 206 5.92 8.20 -2.47
N GLN A 207 5.43 7.82 -3.66
CA GLN A 207 6.18 7.94 -4.91
C GLN A 207 6.49 9.40 -5.27
N LEU A 208 5.52 10.31 -5.10
CA LEU A 208 5.72 11.73 -5.40
C LEU A 208 6.70 12.40 -4.43
N LEU A 209 6.70 12.02 -3.15
CA LEU A 209 7.72 12.45 -2.20
C LEU A 209 9.11 12.02 -2.66
N LEU A 210 9.27 10.76 -3.07
CA LEU A 210 10.56 10.23 -3.49
C LEU A 210 11.07 10.87 -4.78
N VAL A 211 10.20 11.22 -5.72
CA VAL A 211 10.60 12.01 -6.90
C VAL A 211 11.29 13.31 -6.47
N ASP A 212 10.74 14.01 -5.48
CA ASP A 212 11.34 15.26 -5.00
C ASP A 212 12.61 15.01 -4.17
N LEU A 213 12.64 13.97 -3.33
CA LEU A 213 13.83 13.62 -2.52
C LEU A 213 15.02 13.21 -3.39
N LEU A 214 14.79 12.41 -4.44
CA LEU A 214 15.87 11.99 -5.35
C LEU A 214 16.33 13.13 -6.26
N ARG A 215 15.42 14.04 -6.62
CA ARG A 215 15.76 15.23 -7.43
C ARG A 215 16.56 16.26 -6.63
N ASP A 216 16.29 16.38 -5.33
CA ASP A 216 16.91 17.36 -4.45
C ASP A 216 17.26 16.72 -3.11
N GLU A 217 18.43 16.09 -3.06
CA GLU A 217 18.96 15.43 -1.86
C GLU A 217 19.24 16.42 -0.71
N SER A 218 19.19 17.75 -0.95
CA SER A 218 19.31 18.75 0.12
C SER A 218 18.06 18.85 0.98
N LEU A 219 16.92 18.33 0.49
CA LEU A 219 15.67 18.34 1.24
C LEU A 219 15.78 17.54 2.54
N VAL A 220 16.46 16.39 2.53
CA VAL A 220 16.66 15.52 3.69
C VAL A 220 18.03 14.88 3.58
N PRO A 221 18.89 14.92 4.63
CA PRO A 221 20.25 14.40 4.57
C PRO A 221 20.29 12.86 4.65
N ILE A 222 19.69 12.16 3.66
CA ILE A 222 19.66 10.69 3.60
C ILE A 222 21.04 10.13 3.21
N GLY A 223 21.79 10.84 2.37
CA GLY A 223 23.09 10.38 1.89
C GLY A 223 23.02 9.00 1.25
N SER A 224 23.94 8.11 1.63
CA SER A 224 24.04 6.73 1.14
C SER A 224 23.09 5.75 1.83
N ILE A 225 22.27 6.18 2.81
CA ILE A 225 21.33 5.30 3.49
C ILE A 225 20.37 4.69 2.45
N PRO A 226 20.25 3.35 2.37
CA PRO A 226 19.30 2.69 1.48
C PRO A 226 17.87 3.18 1.66
N ILE A 227 17.17 3.36 0.54
CA ILE A 227 15.75 3.73 0.51
C ILE A 227 14.93 2.54 0.01
N ARG A 228 13.91 2.12 0.77
CA ARG A 228 12.92 1.13 0.32
C ARG A 228 11.58 1.78 0.09
N VAL A 229 10.98 1.53 -1.07
CA VAL A 229 9.65 2.02 -1.43
C VAL A 229 8.70 0.85 -1.41
N VAL A 230 7.94 0.67 -0.33
CA VAL A 230 7.05 -0.49 -0.21
C VAL A 230 5.61 -0.02 -0.26
N VAL A 231 4.93 -0.26 -1.37
CA VAL A 231 3.60 0.33 -1.61
C VAL A 231 2.60 -0.69 -2.10
N PHE A 232 1.34 -0.53 -1.70
CA PHE A 232 0.30 -1.54 -1.88
C PHE A 232 -0.91 -0.92 -2.60
N GLY A 233 -1.36 -1.55 -3.70
CA GLY A 233 -2.58 -1.12 -4.40
C GLY A 233 -2.54 0.31 -4.93
N GLY A 234 -1.35 0.79 -5.28
CA GLY A 234 -1.16 2.17 -5.72
C GLY A 234 -1.77 2.45 -7.10
N PRO A 235 -2.49 3.58 -7.28
CA PRO A 235 -2.95 4.01 -8.60
C PRO A 235 -1.77 4.50 -9.46
N ARG A 236 -2.00 4.65 -10.77
CA ARG A 236 -1.06 5.36 -11.66
C ARG A 236 -1.06 6.85 -11.31
N SER A 237 0.07 7.39 -10.85
CA SER A 237 0.12 8.78 -10.38
C SER A 237 0.75 9.76 -11.37
N GLY A 238 1.51 9.25 -12.36
CA GLY A 238 2.29 10.05 -13.29
C GLY A 238 2.07 9.68 -14.75
N THR A 239 2.37 10.62 -15.65
CA THR A 239 2.44 10.35 -17.09
C THR A 239 3.73 9.63 -17.46
N ARG A 240 3.77 9.03 -18.66
CA ARG A 240 4.97 8.35 -19.19
C ARG A 240 6.27 9.16 -19.04
N SER A 241 6.23 10.47 -19.31
CA SER A 241 7.42 11.32 -19.18
C SER A 241 7.87 11.50 -17.73
N LEU A 242 6.94 11.54 -16.77
CA LEU A 242 7.26 11.63 -15.35
C LEU A 242 7.82 10.30 -14.82
N VAL A 243 7.25 9.17 -15.25
CA VAL A 243 7.78 7.84 -14.92
C VAL A 243 9.18 7.63 -15.52
N LYS A 244 9.43 8.11 -16.75
CA LYS A 244 10.78 8.07 -17.33
C LYS A 244 11.78 8.85 -16.45
N PHE A 245 11.39 10.03 -16.01
CA PHE A 245 12.21 10.84 -15.11
C PHE A 245 12.44 10.17 -13.75
N TRP A 246 11.45 9.46 -13.21
CA TRP A 246 11.64 8.61 -12.02
C TRP A 246 12.71 7.53 -12.24
N VAL A 247 12.66 6.81 -13.36
CA VAL A 247 13.65 5.78 -13.70
C VAL A 247 15.06 6.37 -13.84
N GLU A 248 15.17 7.57 -14.43
CA GLU A 248 16.43 8.32 -14.52
C GLU A 248 16.98 8.63 -13.12
N LEU A 249 16.16 9.19 -12.22
CA LEU A 249 16.55 9.48 -10.83
C LEU A 249 16.98 8.24 -10.04
N VAL A 250 16.25 7.13 -10.19
CA VAL A 250 16.59 5.84 -9.56
C VAL A 250 17.93 5.33 -10.08
N SER A 251 18.17 5.41 -11.40
CA SER A 251 19.44 5.01 -12.02
C SER A 251 20.60 5.86 -11.53
N GLU A 252 20.42 7.18 -11.42
CA GLU A 252 21.43 8.12 -10.91
C GLU A 252 21.79 7.81 -9.45
N ARG A 253 20.79 7.58 -8.59
CA ARG A 253 21.04 7.17 -7.19
C ARG A 253 21.83 5.87 -7.12
N ARG A 254 21.43 4.86 -7.89
CA ARG A 254 22.12 3.56 -7.94
C ARG A 254 23.56 3.68 -8.42
N LYS A 255 23.81 4.53 -9.41
CA LYS A 255 25.16 4.82 -9.89
C LYS A 255 26.02 5.50 -8.82
N LYS A 256 25.43 6.39 -8.02
CA LYS A 256 26.14 7.17 -6.99
C LYS A 256 26.38 6.39 -5.69
N HIS A 257 25.41 5.58 -5.27
CA HIS A 257 25.37 4.96 -3.93
C HIS A 257 25.31 3.43 -3.95
N GLY A 258 25.36 2.79 -5.12
CA GLY A 258 25.31 1.34 -5.28
C GLY A 258 23.91 0.83 -5.69
N PRO A 259 23.82 -0.39 -6.28
CA PRO A 259 22.58 -0.93 -6.84
C PRO A 259 21.43 -1.04 -5.84
N ASP A 260 21.76 -1.30 -4.57
CA ASP A 260 20.78 -1.49 -3.49
C ASP A 260 20.42 -0.19 -2.75
N SER A 261 20.97 0.96 -3.15
CA SER A 261 20.69 2.26 -2.52
C SER A 261 19.23 2.72 -2.68
N ILE A 262 18.49 2.11 -3.61
CA ILE A 262 17.04 2.23 -3.72
C ILE A 262 16.39 0.98 -4.34
N VAL A 263 15.38 0.43 -3.67
CA VAL A 263 14.59 -0.71 -4.14
C VAL A 263 13.10 -0.43 -3.99
N GLU A 264 12.32 -0.83 -4.99
CA GLU A 264 10.87 -0.63 -5.05
C GLU A 264 10.13 -1.96 -4.94
N TYR A 265 9.22 -2.05 -3.97
CA TYR A 265 8.29 -3.16 -3.76
C TYR A 265 6.87 -2.64 -3.97
N ALA A 266 6.45 -2.51 -5.23
CA ALA A 266 5.11 -2.08 -5.58
C ALA A 266 4.20 -3.29 -5.80
N VAL A 267 3.33 -3.57 -4.83
CA VAL A 267 2.46 -4.75 -4.82
C VAL A 267 1.08 -4.41 -5.40
N LYS A 268 0.65 -5.18 -6.40
CA LYS A 268 -0.73 -5.24 -6.91
C LYS A 268 -1.37 -6.54 -6.40
N MET A 269 -2.69 -6.57 -6.28
CA MET A 269 -3.41 -7.75 -5.77
C MET A 269 -4.49 -8.18 -6.75
N TYR A 270 -4.74 -9.49 -6.81
CA TYR A 270 -5.89 -10.04 -7.51
C TYR A 270 -7.17 -9.30 -7.19
N ASN A 271 -7.90 -8.92 -8.24
CA ASN A 271 -9.21 -8.28 -8.17
C ASN A 271 -9.23 -6.89 -7.50
N ASP A 272 -8.08 -6.26 -7.29
CA ASP A 272 -8.02 -4.83 -6.97
C ASP A 272 -8.10 -3.97 -8.25
N GLY A 273 -9.05 -3.04 -8.26
CA GLY A 273 -9.25 -2.10 -9.37
C GLY A 273 -8.41 -0.83 -9.29
N VAL A 274 -7.87 -0.46 -8.13
CA VAL A 274 -7.16 0.83 -7.95
C VAL A 274 -5.91 0.95 -8.84
N PRO A 275 -5.06 -0.08 -9.01
CA PRO A 275 -3.94 -0.04 -9.95
C PRO A 275 -4.37 0.21 -11.40
N SER A 276 -5.63 -0.02 -11.75
CA SER A 276 -6.15 0.24 -13.10
C SER A 276 -6.47 1.72 -13.33
N LEU A 277 -6.33 2.57 -12.31
CA LEU A 277 -6.72 3.96 -12.35
C LEU A 277 -5.57 4.94 -12.08
N PRO A 278 -5.57 6.11 -12.74
CA PRO A 278 -6.34 6.41 -13.95
C PRO A 278 -5.99 5.46 -15.11
N PRO A 279 -6.87 5.32 -16.12
CA PRO A 279 -6.65 4.37 -17.20
C PRO A 279 -5.37 4.66 -18.00
N LEU A 280 -4.73 3.58 -18.49
CA LEU A 280 -3.54 3.63 -19.34
C LEU A 280 -3.74 4.50 -20.59
N ALA A 281 -4.96 4.48 -21.15
CA ALA A 281 -5.37 5.24 -22.34
C ALA A 281 -5.26 6.76 -22.13
N PHE A 282 -5.34 7.24 -20.88
CA PHE A 282 -5.12 8.66 -20.57
C PHE A 282 -3.64 9.01 -20.42
N GLY A 283 -2.72 8.11 -20.73
CA GLY A 283 -1.27 8.36 -20.74
C GLY A 283 -0.60 8.31 -19.37
N TYR A 284 -1.33 7.88 -18.33
CA TYR A 284 -0.77 7.57 -17.02
C TYR A 284 -0.03 6.22 -17.07
N ARG A 285 0.99 6.07 -16.24
CA ARG A 285 1.88 4.89 -16.16
C ARG A 285 2.15 4.54 -14.70
N HIS A 286 2.51 3.28 -14.44
CA HIS A 286 3.02 2.88 -13.13
C HIS A 286 4.49 3.31 -12.99
N PHE A 287 4.90 3.66 -11.77
CA PHE A 287 6.29 4.04 -11.48
C PHE A 287 7.23 2.83 -11.50
N ALA A 288 6.86 1.78 -10.77
CA ALA A 288 7.65 0.56 -10.66
C ALA A 288 7.76 -0.17 -12.01
N GLN A 289 8.99 -0.43 -12.45
CA GLN A 289 9.27 -1.17 -13.67
C GLN A 289 9.11 -2.68 -13.49
N THR A 290 9.35 -3.22 -12.30
CA THR A 290 9.18 -4.64 -11.97
C THR A 290 8.31 -4.78 -10.71
N PRO A 291 6.99 -4.56 -10.81
CA PRO A 291 6.10 -4.66 -9.65
C PRO A 291 5.94 -6.11 -9.19
N TYR A 292 5.27 -6.29 -8.06
CA TYR A 292 4.86 -7.60 -7.56
C TYR A 292 3.35 -7.78 -7.71
N TYR A 293 2.92 -9.03 -7.86
CA TYR A 293 1.53 -9.41 -7.90
C TYR A 293 1.23 -10.44 -6.82
N PHE A 294 0.39 -10.06 -5.87
CA PHE A 294 -0.10 -10.93 -4.83
C PHE A 294 -1.39 -11.62 -5.32
N VAL A 295 -1.47 -12.94 -5.16
CA VAL A 295 -2.68 -13.72 -5.41
C VAL A 295 -2.59 -15.04 -4.64
N HIS A 296 -3.69 -15.42 -4.00
CA HIS A 296 -3.81 -16.70 -3.28
C HIS A 296 -2.66 -17.00 -2.32
N GLU A 297 -2.31 -16.03 -1.46
CA GLU A 297 -1.23 -16.14 -0.45
C GLU A 297 0.17 -16.32 -1.03
N ARG A 298 0.38 -15.98 -2.31
CA ARG A 298 1.69 -15.99 -2.96
C ARG A 298 1.97 -14.64 -3.61
N LEU A 299 3.22 -14.22 -3.53
CA LEU A 299 3.73 -13.04 -4.19
C LEU A 299 4.54 -13.46 -5.42
N TYR A 300 4.29 -12.83 -6.55
CA TYR A 300 4.98 -13.07 -7.81
C TYR A 300 5.72 -11.83 -8.28
N CYS A 301 6.94 -11.98 -8.76
CA CYS A 301 7.69 -10.98 -9.50
C CYS A 301 7.04 -10.79 -10.89
N VAL A 302 6.62 -9.56 -11.21
CA VAL A 302 6.08 -9.24 -12.54
C VAL A 302 7.22 -8.82 -13.47
N PRO A 303 7.41 -9.49 -14.62
CA PRO A 303 8.39 -9.06 -15.63
C PRO A 303 8.15 -7.64 -16.13
N GLU A 304 9.23 -6.91 -16.42
CA GLU A 304 9.16 -5.50 -16.84
C GLU A 304 8.20 -5.21 -18.01
N PRO A 305 8.15 -6.01 -19.09
CA PRO A 305 7.20 -5.79 -20.19
C PRO A 305 5.73 -5.86 -19.77
N LEU A 306 5.44 -6.49 -18.65
CA LEU A 306 4.08 -6.69 -18.12
C LEU A 306 3.74 -5.71 -16.97
N SER A 307 4.63 -4.79 -16.64
CA SER A 307 4.49 -3.85 -15.51
C SER A 307 3.24 -2.97 -15.55
N GLU A 308 2.68 -2.71 -16.73
CA GLU A 308 1.48 -1.89 -16.89
C GLU A 308 0.15 -2.64 -16.67
N TYR A 309 0.17 -3.97 -16.65
CA TYR A 309 -1.02 -4.78 -16.40
C TYR A 309 -1.38 -4.79 -14.91
N ALA A 310 -2.67 -4.82 -14.62
CA ALA A 310 -3.20 -4.81 -13.26
C ALA A 310 -3.55 -6.22 -12.77
N LEU A 311 -3.84 -7.14 -13.68
CA LEU A 311 -4.26 -8.51 -13.36
C LEU A 311 -3.43 -9.53 -14.12
N PHE A 312 -3.22 -10.67 -13.47
CA PHE A 312 -2.47 -11.79 -14.01
C PHE A 312 -3.23 -13.08 -13.74
N ARG A 313 -3.09 -14.04 -14.66
CA ARG A 313 -3.52 -15.41 -14.46
C ARG A 313 -2.32 -16.21 -13.95
N ILE A 314 -2.58 -17.20 -13.11
CA ILE A 314 -1.59 -18.19 -12.70
C ILE A 314 -1.72 -19.41 -13.62
N ASP A 315 -0.62 -20.09 -13.89
CA ASP A 315 -0.63 -21.36 -14.60
C ASP A 315 -1.70 -22.31 -14.01
N PRO A 316 -2.65 -22.84 -14.82
CA PRO A 316 -3.76 -23.61 -14.30
C PRO A 316 -3.37 -24.88 -13.54
N ALA A 317 -2.28 -25.55 -13.95
CA ALA A 317 -1.84 -26.77 -13.27
C ALA A 317 -1.29 -26.45 -11.88
N GLU A 318 -0.56 -25.35 -11.77
CA GLU A 318 0.00 -24.87 -10.50
C GLU A 318 -1.06 -24.25 -9.58
N ASP A 319 -2.05 -23.57 -10.14
CA ASP A 319 -3.19 -23.02 -9.38
C ASP A 319 -4.15 -24.12 -8.91
N ALA A 320 -4.27 -25.23 -9.63
CA ALA A 320 -5.04 -26.39 -9.19
C ALA A 320 -4.40 -27.12 -7.99
N ALA A 321 -3.07 -27.13 -7.91
CA ALA A 321 -2.33 -27.72 -6.81
C ALA A 321 -2.21 -26.83 -5.56
N ALA A 322 -2.64 -25.55 -5.65
CA ALA A 322 -2.54 -24.61 -4.55
C ALA A 322 -3.56 -24.89 -3.43
N LYS A 323 -3.17 -24.60 -2.18
CA LYS A 323 -4.10 -24.58 -1.05
C LYS A 323 -5.22 -23.56 -1.32
N PRO A 324 -6.45 -23.79 -0.80
CA PRO A 324 -7.51 -22.79 -0.88
C PRO A 324 -7.00 -21.44 -0.33
N PRO A 325 -7.17 -20.34 -1.08
CA PRO A 325 -6.69 -19.04 -0.65
C PRO A 325 -7.47 -18.56 0.58
N LEU A 326 -6.86 -17.79 1.48
CA LEU A 326 -7.59 -17.15 2.58
C LEU A 326 -8.61 -16.13 2.05
N HIS A 327 -8.21 -15.39 1.02
CA HIS A 327 -9.00 -14.32 0.41
C HIS A 327 -9.34 -14.62 -1.07
N PRO A 328 -10.21 -15.61 -1.37
CA PRO A 328 -10.50 -16.04 -2.75
C PRO A 328 -11.08 -14.96 -3.67
N ARG A 329 -11.73 -13.93 -3.12
CA ARG A 329 -12.26 -12.81 -3.91
C ARG A 329 -11.22 -11.70 -4.12
N GLY A 330 -10.06 -11.77 -3.46
CA GLY A 330 -9.06 -10.71 -3.43
C GLY A 330 -9.67 -9.34 -3.17
N GLY A 331 -9.14 -8.31 -3.80
CA GLY A 331 -9.62 -6.93 -3.67
C GLY A 331 -8.66 -6.03 -2.91
N HIS A 332 -9.00 -4.75 -2.89
CA HIS A 332 -8.12 -3.69 -2.42
C HIS A 332 -7.75 -3.80 -0.93
N ASN A 333 -8.48 -4.56 -0.11
CA ASN A 333 -8.26 -4.57 1.34
C ASN A 333 -7.54 -5.83 1.87
N TYR A 334 -6.96 -6.64 0.96
CA TYR A 334 -6.44 -7.98 1.27
C TYR A 334 -4.98 -8.20 0.83
N TYR A 335 -4.11 -7.24 1.11
CA TYR A 335 -2.69 -7.30 0.75
C TYR A 335 -1.88 -8.17 1.72
N ASN A 336 -0.88 -8.91 1.20
CA ASN A 336 0.09 -9.70 1.98
C ASN A 336 -0.53 -10.70 2.98
N GLY A 337 -1.69 -11.27 2.65
CA GLY A 337 -2.39 -12.22 3.52
C GLY A 337 -3.06 -11.56 4.73
N ARG A 338 -3.16 -10.23 4.74
CA ARG A 338 -3.75 -9.45 5.83
C ARG A 338 -5.17 -9.01 5.48
N ASP A 339 -6.02 -8.94 6.51
CA ASP A 339 -7.40 -8.47 6.41
C ASP A 339 -7.50 -7.02 6.95
N MET A 340 -7.37 -6.04 6.07
CA MET A 340 -7.50 -4.62 6.45
C MET A 340 -8.93 -4.26 6.89
N GLU A 341 -9.95 -5.04 6.49
CA GLU A 341 -11.32 -4.87 7.00
C GLU A 341 -11.39 -5.26 8.48
N ARG A 342 -10.73 -6.36 8.88
CA ARG A 342 -10.60 -6.74 10.29
C ARG A 342 -9.88 -5.67 11.08
N PHE A 343 -8.79 -5.13 10.57
CA PHE A 343 -8.11 -4.00 11.20
C PHE A 343 -9.05 -2.82 11.45
N ALA A 344 -9.72 -2.34 10.39
CA ALA A 344 -10.63 -1.20 10.48
C ALA A 344 -11.80 -1.46 11.47
N ARG A 345 -12.35 -2.68 11.49
CA ARG A 345 -13.38 -3.08 12.46
C ARG A 345 -12.85 -3.01 13.89
N HIS A 346 -11.68 -3.60 14.16
CA HIS A 346 -11.10 -3.64 15.51
C HIS A 346 -10.68 -2.25 16.01
N ILE A 347 -10.12 -1.41 15.13
CA ILE A 347 -9.84 0.00 15.45
C ILE A 347 -11.14 0.75 15.76
N GLY A 348 -12.22 0.50 15.02
CA GLY A 348 -13.53 1.07 15.32
C GLY A 348 -14.12 0.62 16.67
N TYR A 349 -13.82 -0.61 17.12
CA TYR A 349 -14.18 -1.06 18.47
C TYR A 349 -13.35 -0.35 19.54
N LEU A 350 -12.06 -0.15 19.29
CA LEU A 350 -11.17 0.59 20.18
C LEU A 350 -11.62 2.05 20.31
N ASP A 351 -11.93 2.73 19.21
CA ASP A 351 -12.47 4.10 19.21
C ASP A 351 -13.72 4.20 20.10
N LYS A 352 -14.68 3.29 19.93
CA LYS A 352 -15.88 3.24 20.78
C LYS A 352 -15.55 3.01 22.25
N ALA A 353 -14.59 2.13 22.56
CA ALA A 353 -14.19 1.83 23.93
C ALA A 353 -13.49 3.03 24.61
N MET A 354 -12.77 3.84 23.84
CA MET A 354 -12.04 5.02 24.31
C MET A 354 -12.91 6.27 24.52
N LYS A 355 -14.19 6.27 24.10
CA LYS A 355 -15.10 7.42 24.30
C LYS A 355 -15.45 7.73 25.76
N LYS A 356 -15.18 6.80 26.68
CA LYS A 356 -15.37 6.99 28.13
C LYS A 356 -14.01 7.05 28.81
N GLU A 357 -13.90 7.89 29.83
CA GLU A 357 -12.72 7.96 30.69
C GLU A 357 -12.46 6.64 31.44
N GLY A 358 -11.23 6.43 31.89
CA GLY A 358 -10.78 5.21 32.57
C GLY A 358 -10.32 4.09 31.63
N ASP A 359 -10.00 2.91 32.18
CA ASP A 359 -9.41 1.81 31.41
C ASP A 359 -10.35 1.31 30.30
N TRP A 360 -9.89 1.38 29.05
CA TRP A 360 -10.65 1.03 27.85
C TRP A 360 -10.65 -0.47 27.56
N ARG A 361 -9.77 -1.26 28.19
CA ARG A 361 -9.52 -2.66 27.85
C ARG A 361 -10.76 -3.54 27.98
N ASP A 362 -11.46 -3.47 29.11
CA ASP A 362 -12.66 -4.27 29.34
C ASP A 362 -13.78 -3.88 28.38
N ARG A 363 -13.98 -2.57 28.18
CA ARG A 363 -14.95 -2.04 27.20
C ARG A 363 -14.64 -2.51 25.78
N TYR A 364 -13.36 -2.58 25.41
CA TYR A 364 -12.94 -3.11 24.13
C TYR A 364 -13.28 -4.60 24.00
N ARG A 365 -12.97 -5.41 25.02
CA ARG A 365 -13.34 -6.83 25.05
C ARG A 365 -14.86 -7.04 24.93
N GLU A 366 -15.65 -6.21 25.60
CA GLU A 366 -17.11 -6.20 25.45
C GLU A 366 -17.55 -5.88 24.01
N GLN A 367 -16.93 -4.89 23.35
CA GLN A 367 -17.21 -4.58 21.93
C GLN A 367 -16.91 -5.80 21.03
N VAL A 368 -15.77 -6.46 21.23
CA VAL A 368 -15.40 -7.66 20.47
C VAL A 368 -16.39 -8.81 20.74
N ALA A 369 -16.72 -9.08 22.00
CA ALA A 369 -17.65 -10.14 22.38
C ALA A 369 -19.05 -9.94 21.81
N LYS A 370 -19.54 -8.70 21.79
CA LYS A 370 -20.84 -8.34 21.20
C LYS A 370 -20.93 -8.68 19.71
N HIS A 371 -19.84 -8.50 18.96
CA HIS A 371 -19.81 -8.70 17.51
C HIS A 371 -19.28 -10.09 17.09
N LYS A 372 -18.82 -10.94 18.01
CA LYS A 372 -18.58 -12.37 17.76
C LYS A 372 -19.84 -13.23 17.85
N ARG A 373 -20.89 -12.72 18.51
CA ARG A 373 -22.18 -13.43 18.74
C ARG A 373 -23.27 -13.06 17.73
N ALA A 374 -22.99 -12.12 16.84
CA ALA A 374 -23.88 -11.66 15.77
C ALA A 374 -23.26 -12.07 14.43
#